data_AF-A0A0M8X4Z1-F1
#
_entry.id   AF-A0A0M8X4Z1-F1
#
_cell.length_a   1.000
_cell.length_b   1.000
_cell.length_c   1.000
_cell.angle_alpha   90.00
_cell.angle_beta   90.00
_cell.angle_gamma   90.00
#
_symmetry.space_group_name_H-M   'P 1'
#
loop_
_entity.id
_entity.type
_entity.pdbx_description
1 polymer ?
#
loop_
_entity_poly.entity_id
_entity_poly.type
_entity_poly.pdbx_seq_one_letter_code
_entity_poly.pdbx_strand_id
1 'polypeptide(L)'
;MALRRALVVGCGGTLGFAWTVAALTAVEEQLDWDARTAEVCVGTSAGAEVVSALGSGRSVSDLLAAVRGEPGADPVLLGHVRAHPGALPPFPWPGLPGAGLTAAAVRGRVSPGAGLVGLLPRGRGDAEWLRRFGAALAKDRPWPRSTRTWLVAADARSGRRVAFGAPGAPDTDLGSAIAASWAIPGWFPPVRIDGRTYLDGGAVSPTSADLLAPLGLDEVVIVAPMSSSGGAPATGLSRLERVLRRWMTRTVDAEERLLRAAGCRVVRIEPGVEELAVMGANFMDPRRRGATLDVSLRTAPGRVERAIDRSITV
;
A
#
# COMPACT_ATOMS: atom_id res chain seq x y z
N MET A 1 -19.80 20.88 -10.63
CA MET A 1 -18.62 20.93 -9.71
C MET A 1 -17.58 19.97 -10.25
N ALA A 2 -16.29 20.19 -9.99
CA ALA A 2 -15.25 19.22 -10.36
C ALA A 2 -15.44 17.93 -9.54
N LEU A 3 -15.20 16.77 -10.17
CA LEU A 3 -15.31 15.45 -9.55
C LEU A 3 -14.35 15.34 -8.36
N ARG A 4 -14.88 15.08 -7.15
CA ARG A 4 -14.09 14.85 -5.93
C ARG A 4 -13.58 13.42 -5.90
N ARG A 5 -12.40 13.21 -6.48
CA ARG A 5 -11.76 11.90 -6.62
C ARG A 5 -10.67 11.69 -5.56
N ALA A 6 -10.62 10.49 -4.99
CA ALA A 6 -9.54 10.06 -4.10
C ALA A 6 -8.75 8.87 -4.67
N LEU A 7 -7.51 8.73 -4.23
CA LEU A 7 -6.65 7.59 -4.54
C LEU A 7 -6.40 6.75 -3.27
N VAL A 8 -6.50 5.43 -3.40
CA VAL A 8 -6.06 4.50 -2.37
C VAL A 8 -5.08 3.51 -2.98
N VAL A 9 -3.89 3.40 -2.39
CA VAL A 9 -2.84 2.47 -2.82
C VAL A 9 -2.54 1.50 -1.68
N GLY A 10 -2.81 0.21 -1.94
CA GLY A 10 -2.65 -0.84 -0.95
C GLY A 10 -1.20 -1.30 -0.75
N CYS A 11 -1.02 -2.18 0.23
CA CYS A 11 0.26 -2.84 0.49
C CYS A 11 0.63 -3.81 -0.65
N GLY A 12 1.94 -4.08 -0.79
CA GLY A 12 2.41 -5.09 -1.75
C GLY A 12 3.92 -5.31 -1.84
N GLY A 13 4.71 -4.69 -0.95
CA GLY A 13 6.17 -4.80 -0.95
C GLY A 13 6.81 -4.38 -2.27
N THR A 14 8.01 -4.92 -2.55
CA THR A 14 8.83 -4.56 -3.71
C THR A 14 8.12 -4.80 -5.04
N LEU A 15 7.42 -5.92 -5.20
CA LEU A 15 6.74 -6.27 -6.46
C LEU A 15 5.41 -5.55 -6.60
N GLY A 16 4.69 -5.36 -5.50
CA GLY A 16 3.46 -4.58 -5.48
C GLY A 16 3.70 -3.12 -5.83
N PHE A 17 4.83 -2.52 -5.40
CA PHE A 17 5.22 -1.17 -5.82
C PHE A 17 5.35 -1.08 -7.35
N ALA A 18 6.09 -1.98 -7.99
CA ALA A 18 6.28 -1.97 -9.44
C ALA A 18 4.99 -2.22 -10.21
N TRP A 19 4.16 -3.16 -9.73
CA TRP A 19 2.83 -3.40 -10.30
C TRP A 19 1.92 -2.17 -10.17
N THR A 20 1.90 -1.51 -9.00
CA THR A 20 1.11 -0.30 -8.74
C THR A 20 1.47 0.82 -9.70
N VAL A 21 2.76 1.04 -9.97
CA VAL A 21 3.20 2.12 -10.89
C VAL A 21 2.64 1.88 -12.28
N ALA A 22 2.74 0.65 -12.81
CA ALA A 22 2.14 0.31 -14.11
C ALA A 22 0.60 0.44 -14.12
N ALA A 23 -0.06 0.02 -13.04
CA ALA A 23 -1.51 0.18 -12.91
C ALA A 23 -1.93 1.66 -12.90
N LEU A 24 -1.19 2.50 -12.17
CA LEU A 24 -1.45 3.93 -12.11
C LEU A 24 -1.22 4.62 -13.46
N THR A 25 -0.22 4.21 -14.25
CA THR A 25 -0.03 4.75 -15.61
C THR A 25 -1.28 4.55 -16.46
N ALA A 26 -1.83 3.34 -16.46
CA ALA A 26 -3.07 3.04 -17.18
C ALA A 26 -4.30 3.77 -16.60
N VAL A 27 -4.35 3.98 -15.28
CA VAL A 27 -5.41 4.76 -14.62
C VAL A 27 -5.38 6.22 -15.04
N GLU A 28 -4.21 6.87 -15.03
CA GLU A 28 -4.09 8.28 -15.41
C GLU A 28 -4.49 8.48 -16.89
N GLU A 29 -4.03 7.60 -17.77
CA GLU A 29 -4.36 7.64 -19.21
C GLU A 29 -5.87 7.45 -19.47
N GLN A 30 -6.49 6.44 -18.86
CA GLN A 30 -7.90 6.10 -19.16
C GLN A 30 -8.92 6.98 -18.45
N LEU A 31 -8.56 7.57 -17.31
CA LEU A 31 -9.42 8.50 -16.59
C LEU A 31 -9.15 9.97 -16.93
N ASP A 32 -8.19 10.24 -17.82
CA ASP A 32 -7.66 11.58 -18.13
C ASP A 32 -7.42 12.38 -16.83
N TRP A 33 -6.64 11.79 -15.93
CA TRP A 33 -6.53 12.25 -14.56
C TRP A 33 -5.08 12.21 -14.06
N ASP A 34 -4.64 13.33 -13.49
CA ASP A 34 -3.38 13.40 -12.75
C ASP A 34 -3.62 12.97 -11.31
N ALA A 35 -3.04 11.83 -10.89
CA ALA A 35 -3.20 11.27 -9.56
C ALA A 35 -2.77 12.22 -8.43
N ARG A 36 -1.90 13.19 -8.72
CA ARG A 36 -1.49 14.23 -7.75
C ARG A 36 -2.63 15.19 -7.41
N THR A 37 -3.63 15.30 -8.28
CA THR A 37 -4.81 16.16 -8.09
C THR A 37 -5.91 15.50 -7.25
N ALA A 38 -5.71 14.26 -6.79
CA ALA A 38 -6.61 13.61 -5.85
C ALA A 38 -6.90 14.53 -4.65
N GLU A 39 -8.14 14.57 -4.16
CA GLU A 39 -8.47 15.32 -2.95
C GLU A 39 -7.75 14.74 -1.72
N VAL A 40 -7.59 13.42 -1.71
CA VAL A 40 -6.89 12.65 -0.68
C VAL A 40 -6.25 11.41 -1.30
N CYS A 41 -5.02 11.12 -0.89
CA CYS A 41 -4.30 9.91 -1.25
C CYS A 41 -4.03 9.10 0.01
N VAL A 42 -4.48 7.84 0.07
CA VAL A 42 -4.23 6.92 1.17
C VAL A 42 -3.26 5.85 0.72
N GLY A 43 -2.20 5.62 1.49
CA GLY A 43 -1.18 4.62 1.19
C GLY A 43 -0.90 3.71 2.37
N THR A 44 -0.80 2.41 2.11
CA THR A 44 -0.40 1.40 3.11
C THR A 44 0.85 0.67 2.64
N SER A 45 1.90 0.59 3.47
CA SER A 45 3.15 -0.11 3.16
C SER A 45 3.75 0.38 1.84
N ALA A 46 3.91 -0.48 0.82
CA ALA A 46 4.34 -0.07 -0.52
C ALA A 46 3.51 1.09 -1.12
N GLY A 47 2.22 1.15 -0.82
CA GLY A 47 1.39 2.27 -1.22
C GLY A 47 1.72 3.58 -0.52
N ALA A 48 2.26 3.53 0.71
CA ALA A 48 2.71 4.71 1.44
C ALA A 48 3.88 5.40 0.74
N GLU A 49 4.79 4.65 0.14
CA GLU A 49 5.89 5.20 -0.67
C GLU A 49 5.35 5.92 -1.90
N VAL A 50 4.42 5.29 -2.63
CA VAL A 50 3.80 5.85 -3.84
C VAL A 50 3.04 7.14 -3.54
N VAL A 51 2.13 7.16 -2.57
CA VAL A 51 1.35 8.37 -2.26
C VAL A 51 2.19 9.48 -1.63
N SER A 52 3.31 9.14 -0.99
CA SER A 52 4.29 10.13 -0.50
C SER A 52 4.99 10.81 -1.68
N ALA A 53 5.40 10.06 -2.70
CA ALA A 53 5.98 10.61 -3.91
C ALA A 53 4.98 11.54 -4.62
N LEU A 54 3.75 11.08 -4.83
CA LEU A 54 2.67 11.87 -5.45
C LEU A 54 2.38 13.16 -4.65
N GLY A 55 2.23 13.05 -3.33
CA GLY A 55 1.99 14.20 -2.44
C GLY A 55 3.16 15.20 -2.39
N SER A 56 4.36 14.78 -2.78
CA SER A 56 5.54 15.65 -2.93
C SER A 56 5.64 16.32 -4.31
N GLY A 57 4.69 16.05 -5.20
CA GLY A 57 4.60 16.63 -6.55
C GLY A 57 5.19 15.76 -7.68
N ARG A 58 5.77 14.59 -7.37
CA ARG A 58 6.31 13.66 -8.38
C ARG A 58 5.16 12.92 -9.05
N SER A 59 5.17 12.87 -10.37
CA SER A 59 4.12 12.23 -11.18
C SER A 59 4.25 10.70 -11.18
N VAL A 60 3.20 10.02 -11.67
CA VAL A 60 3.29 8.57 -11.95
C VAL A 60 4.34 8.30 -13.04
N SER A 61 4.50 9.20 -14.02
CA SER A 61 5.56 9.12 -15.02
C SER A 61 6.96 9.15 -14.39
N ASP A 62 7.20 10.02 -13.40
CA ASP A 62 8.48 10.07 -12.68
C ASP A 62 8.76 8.75 -11.93
N LEU A 63 7.72 8.17 -11.32
CA LEU A 63 7.81 6.85 -10.68
C LEU A 63 8.13 5.75 -11.71
N LEU A 64 7.47 5.76 -12.87
CA LEU A 64 7.69 4.79 -13.93
C LEU A 64 9.12 4.87 -14.47
N ALA A 65 9.60 6.08 -14.77
CA ALA A 65 10.97 6.33 -15.22
C ALA A 65 11.99 5.81 -14.20
N ALA A 66 11.76 6.04 -12.90
CA ALA A 66 12.61 5.53 -11.82
C ALA A 66 12.60 3.99 -11.71
N VAL A 67 11.43 3.36 -11.85
CA VAL A 67 11.31 1.89 -11.81
C VAL A 67 11.99 1.23 -13.00
N ARG A 68 11.91 1.85 -14.19
CA ARG A 68 12.62 1.42 -15.41
C ARG A 68 14.11 1.73 -15.39
N GLY A 69 14.55 2.63 -14.52
CA GLY A 69 15.94 3.09 -14.47
C GLY A 69 16.31 3.94 -15.69
N GLU A 70 15.36 4.71 -16.22
CA GLU A 70 15.56 5.53 -17.40
C GLU A 70 16.62 6.63 -17.16
N PRO A 71 17.41 7.00 -18.19
CA PRO A 71 18.31 8.15 -18.11
C PRO A 71 17.53 9.43 -17.78
N GLY A 72 17.97 10.16 -16.75
CA GLY A 72 17.30 11.40 -16.32
C GLY A 72 16.13 11.23 -15.35
N ALA A 73 15.83 9.99 -14.92
CA ALA A 73 14.85 9.75 -13.86
C ALA A 73 15.19 10.52 -12.57
N ASP A 74 14.15 10.93 -11.82
CA ASP A 74 14.32 11.65 -10.55
C ASP A 74 15.29 10.87 -9.62
N PRO A 75 16.38 11.50 -9.16
CA PRO A 75 17.45 10.81 -8.43
C PRO A 75 16.99 10.30 -7.05
N VAL A 76 16.02 10.95 -6.42
CA VAL A 76 15.43 10.51 -5.15
C VAL A 76 14.61 9.25 -5.37
N LEU A 77 13.75 9.23 -6.39
CA LEU A 77 12.96 8.05 -6.73
C LEU A 77 13.85 6.89 -7.19
N LEU A 78 14.83 7.15 -8.05
CA LEU A 78 15.76 6.14 -8.55
C LEU A 78 16.60 5.54 -7.42
N GLY A 79 17.11 6.37 -6.51
CA GLY A 79 17.85 5.93 -5.33
C GLY A 79 16.98 5.06 -4.41
N HIS A 80 15.72 5.46 -4.22
CA HIS A 80 14.76 4.70 -3.44
C HIS A 80 14.41 3.35 -4.06
N VAL A 81 14.07 3.30 -5.35
CA VAL A 81 13.79 2.04 -6.07
C VAL A 81 14.99 1.09 -6.03
N ARG A 82 16.22 1.61 -6.05
CA ARG A 82 17.43 0.78 -5.93
C ARG A 82 17.66 0.26 -4.52
N ALA A 83 17.19 0.96 -3.50
CA ALA A 83 17.15 0.46 -2.14
C ALA A 83 16.01 -0.57 -2.00
N HIS A 84 16.30 -1.72 -1.40
CA HIS A 84 15.28 -2.73 -1.14
C HIS A 84 15.61 -3.49 0.14
N PRO A 85 14.62 -4.02 0.85
CA PRO A 85 14.83 -4.72 2.11
C PRO A 85 15.27 -6.19 1.94
N GLY A 86 15.64 -6.59 0.72
CA GLY A 86 16.01 -7.94 0.36
C GLY A 86 14.80 -8.84 0.09
N ALA A 87 15.06 -10.08 -0.33
CA ALA A 87 14.01 -11.05 -0.64
C ALA A 87 13.52 -11.84 0.59
N LEU A 88 14.28 -11.85 1.68
CA LEU A 88 13.98 -12.61 2.89
C LEU A 88 14.22 -11.73 4.12
N PRO A 89 13.42 -11.90 5.19
CA PRO A 89 13.65 -11.16 6.42
C PRO A 89 14.98 -11.58 7.07
N PRO A 90 15.68 -10.68 7.76
CA PRO A 90 16.81 -11.05 8.59
C PRO A 90 16.36 -11.95 9.75
N PHE A 91 17.30 -12.68 10.35
CA PHE A 91 16.99 -13.56 11.49
C PHE A 91 16.35 -12.75 12.63
N PRO A 92 15.16 -13.12 13.13
CA PRO A 92 14.39 -12.27 14.03
C PRO A 92 14.99 -12.21 15.45
N TRP A 93 14.51 -11.24 16.25
CA TRP A 93 14.76 -11.21 17.70
C TRP A 93 13.58 -11.81 18.48
N PRO A 94 13.84 -12.35 19.68
CA PRO A 94 12.77 -12.75 20.59
C PRO A 94 11.81 -11.60 20.88
N GLY A 95 10.51 -11.91 20.93
CA GLY A 95 9.46 -10.96 21.28
C GLY A 95 8.34 -10.89 20.24
N LEU A 96 7.14 -10.58 20.72
CA LEU A 96 5.90 -10.53 19.93
C LEU A 96 5.35 -9.10 19.95
N PRO A 97 5.91 -8.18 19.14
CA PRO A 97 5.52 -6.77 19.19
C PRO A 97 4.04 -6.54 18.84
N GLY A 98 3.42 -7.48 18.12
CA GLY A 98 2.01 -7.45 17.75
C GLY A 98 1.08 -8.27 18.65
N ALA A 99 1.50 -8.73 19.83
CA ALA A 99 0.64 -9.52 20.72
C ALA A 99 -0.70 -8.83 21.07
N GLY A 100 -0.73 -7.49 21.02
CA GLY A 100 -1.96 -6.71 21.13
C GLY A 100 -2.97 -7.00 20.02
N LEU A 101 -2.53 -7.25 18.77
CA LEU A 101 -3.39 -7.68 17.67
C LEU A 101 -4.03 -9.03 17.96
N THR A 102 -3.27 -10.00 18.48
CA THR A 102 -3.80 -11.30 18.89
C THR A 102 -4.86 -11.14 19.97
N ALA A 103 -4.58 -10.32 20.99
CA ALA A 103 -5.53 -10.03 22.05
C ALA A 103 -6.76 -9.25 21.55
N ALA A 104 -6.63 -8.41 20.51
CA ALA A 104 -7.73 -7.70 19.88
C ALA A 104 -8.59 -8.65 19.03
N ALA A 105 -7.99 -9.63 18.35
CA ALA A 105 -8.69 -10.63 17.56
C ALA A 105 -9.55 -11.54 18.44
N VAL A 106 -9.02 -11.99 19.59
CA VAL A 106 -9.78 -12.77 20.60
C VAL A 106 -11.01 -12.00 21.09
N ARG A 107 -10.93 -10.67 21.15
CA ARG A 107 -12.05 -9.79 21.55
C ARG A 107 -12.95 -9.36 20.38
N GLY A 108 -12.73 -9.90 19.18
CA GLY A 108 -13.51 -9.56 17.98
C GLY A 108 -13.32 -8.14 17.45
N ARG A 109 -12.25 -7.43 17.87
CA ARG A 109 -11.98 -6.04 17.46
C ARG A 109 -11.20 -5.92 16.14
N VAL A 110 -10.45 -6.96 15.80
CA VAL A 110 -9.77 -7.10 14.51
C VAL A 110 -10.00 -8.50 13.97
N SER A 111 -9.70 -8.71 12.69
CA SER A 111 -9.88 -10.02 12.06
C SER A 111 -8.94 -11.10 12.64
N PRO A 112 -9.31 -12.39 12.55
CA PRO A 112 -8.41 -13.49 12.93
C PRO A 112 -7.06 -13.47 12.19
N GLY A 113 -7.05 -13.06 10.91
CA GLY A 113 -5.82 -12.90 10.13
C GLY A 113 -4.85 -11.89 10.75
N ALA A 114 -5.35 -10.73 11.20
CA ALA A 114 -4.56 -9.76 11.95
C ALA A 114 -4.05 -10.33 13.29
N GLY A 115 -4.85 -11.16 13.95
CA GLY A 115 -4.45 -11.86 15.16
C GLY A 115 -3.26 -12.81 14.97
N LEU A 116 -3.20 -13.50 13.82
CA LEU A 116 -2.08 -14.36 13.44
C LEU A 116 -0.80 -13.55 13.17
N VAL A 117 -0.92 -12.38 12.54
CA VAL A 117 0.20 -11.46 12.35
C VAL A 117 0.79 -11.03 13.71
N GLY A 118 -0.04 -10.89 14.74
CA GLY A 118 0.39 -10.58 16.10
C GLY A 118 1.32 -11.61 16.75
N LEU A 119 1.36 -12.84 16.24
CA LEU A 119 2.23 -13.93 16.70
C LEU A 119 3.59 -13.95 15.98
N LEU A 120 3.81 -13.09 14.99
CA LEU A 120 5.09 -13.00 14.31
C LEU A 120 6.15 -12.35 15.22
N PRO A 121 7.41 -12.81 15.12
CA PRO A 121 8.47 -12.33 15.98
C PRO A 121 8.89 -10.89 15.61
N ARG A 122 9.73 -10.29 16.46
CA ARG A 122 10.30 -8.97 16.16
C ARG A 122 11.29 -9.05 14.99
N GLY A 123 11.05 -8.27 13.95
CA GLY A 123 11.98 -8.13 12.83
C GLY A 123 13.23 -7.29 13.17
N ARG A 124 14.26 -7.40 12.34
CA ARG A 124 15.55 -6.69 12.49
C ARG A 124 15.98 -5.91 11.23
N GLY A 125 15.11 -5.84 10.23
CA GLY A 125 15.38 -5.10 9.00
C GLY A 125 15.63 -3.63 9.29
N ASP A 126 16.53 -3.04 8.50
CA ASP A 126 16.81 -1.61 8.56
C ASP A 126 15.82 -0.84 7.66
N ALA A 127 15.03 0.03 8.28
CA ALA A 127 14.06 0.89 7.62
C ALA A 127 14.65 2.28 7.30
N GLU A 128 15.95 2.50 7.48
CA GLU A 128 16.58 3.81 7.28
C GLU A 128 16.45 4.32 5.84
N TRP A 129 16.43 3.42 4.86
CA TRP A 129 16.19 3.81 3.45
C TRP A 129 14.80 4.44 3.24
N LEU A 130 13.78 4.00 4.00
CA LEU A 130 12.44 4.62 3.99
C LEU A 130 12.44 5.98 4.68
N ARG A 131 13.19 6.12 5.79
CA ARG A 131 13.33 7.40 6.49
C ARG A 131 14.01 8.44 5.62
N ARG A 132 15.13 8.07 4.99
CA ARG A 132 15.85 8.92 4.02
C ARG A 132 14.98 9.29 2.84
N PHE A 133 14.16 8.35 2.34
CA PHE A 133 13.22 8.63 1.28
C PHE A 133 12.20 9.69 1.70
N GLY A 134 11.51 9.50 2.84
CA GLY A 134 10.56 10.49 3.35
C GLY A 134 11.19 11.86 3.60
N ALA A 135 12.39 11.93 4.18
CA ALA A 135 13.11 13.18 4.38
C ALA A 135 13.42 13.90 3.05
N ALA A 136 13.88 13.16 2.04
CA ALA A 136 14.17 13.71 0.71
C ALA A 136 12.90 14.20 -0.03
N LEU A 137 11.76 13.53 0.17
CA LEU A 137 10.47 13.95 -0.39
C LEU A 137 9.91 15.21 0.30
N ALA A 138 9.99 15.26 1.62
CA ALA A 138 9.40 16.33 2.41
C ALA A 138 10.25 17.62 2.42
N LYS A 139 11.55 17.52 2.08
CA LYS A 139 12.52 18.62 2.11
C LYS A 139 12.53 19.29 3.49
N ASP A 140 12.27 20.59 3.57
CA ASP A 140 12.28 21.38 4.81
C ASP A 140 10.95 21.33 5.59
N ARG A 141 10.04 20.43 5.24
CA ARG A 141 8.73 20.30 5.87
C ARG A 141 8.56 18.92 6.50
N PRO A 142 7.73 18.79 7.55
CA PRO A 142 7.44 17.48 8.12
C PRO A 142 6.52 16.62 7.22
N TRP A 143 5.69 17.26 6.39
CA TRP A 143 4.68 16.60 5.56
C TRP A 143 4.49 17.30 4.19
N PRO A 144 4.12 16.59 3.11
CA PRO A 144 3.84 17.21 1.81
C PRO A 144 2.58 18.08 1.81
N ARG A 145 2.51 19.10 0.91
CA ARG A 145 1.40 20.09 0.87
C ARG A 145 0.41 19.94 -0.29
N SER A 146 0.77 19.30 -1.41
CA SER A 146 -0.07 19.36 -2.63
C SER A 146 -1.33 18.51 -2.54
N THR A 147 -1.28 17.44 -1.75
CA THR A 147 -2.35 16.44 -1.62
C THR A 147 -2.52 16.08 -0.15
N ARG A 148 -3.74 15.78 0.30
CA ARG A 148 -3.94 15.18 1.63
C ARG A 148 -3.39 13.75 1.59
N THR A 149 -2.10 13.60 1.87
CA THR A 149 -1.41 12.30 1.88
C THR A 149 -1.55 11.65 3.24
N TRP A 150 -2.20 10.49 3.28
CA TRP A 150 -2.46 9.70 4.49
C TRP A 150 -1.71 8.37 4.45
N LEU A 151 -0.83 8.15 5.43
CA LEU A 151 -0.03 6.92 5.50
C LEU A 151 -0.55 6.04 6.63
N VAL A 152 -0.97 4.82 6.30
CA VAL A 152 -1.68 3.97 7.25
C VAL A 152 -0.75 2.99 7.95
N ALA A 153 -0.78 3.01 9.28
CA ALA A 153 -0.14 2.03 10.15
C ALA A 153 -1.16 1.44 11.13
N ALA A 154 -0.80 0.34 11.80
CA ALA A 154 -1.60 -0.28 12.84
C ALA A 154 -1.00 -0.02 14.23
N ASP A 155 -1.80 0.48 15.19
CA ASP A 155 -1.40 0.55 16.59
C ASP A 155 -1.22 -0.88 17.13
N ALA A 156 0.00 -1.22 17.55
CA ALA A 156 0.39 -2.59 17.89
C ALA A 156 -0.39 -3.18 19.08
N ARG A 157 -0.92 -2.32 19.95
CA ARG A 157 -1.65 -2.72 21.16
C ARG A 157 -3.12 -2.99 20.88
N SER A 158 -3.76 -2.13 20.09
CA SER A 158 -5.21 -2.14 19.89
C SER A 158 -5.64 -2.72 18.54
N GLY A 159 -4.74 -2.71 17.55
CA GLY A 159 -5.05 -3.01 16.15
C GLY A 159 -5.83 -1.90 15.44
N ARG A 160 -5.99 -0.73 16.07
CA ARG A 160 -6.62 0.42 15.43
C ARG A 160 -5.70 0.94 14.33
N ARG A 161 -6.27 1.18 13.14
CA ARG A 161 -5.60 1.86 12.02
C ARG A 161 -5.39 3.32 12.37
N VAL A 162 -4.21 3.84 12.07
CA VAL A 162 -3.84 5.26 12.21
C VAL A 162 -3.37 5.74 10.84
N ALA A 163 -4.02 6.79 10.34
CA ALA A 163 -3.67 7.46 9.10
C ALA A 163 -2.85 8.72 9.44
N PHE A 164 -1.52 8.61 9.44
CA PHE A 164 -0.63 9.77 9.62
C PHE A 164 -0.88 10.79 8.52
N GLY A 165 -0.91 12.08 8.87
CA GLY A 165 -1.30 13.18 7.96
C GLY A 165 -2.80 13.46 7.89
N ALA A 166 -3.64 12.62 8.50
CA ALA A 166 -5.07 12.92 8.67
C ALA A 166 -5.33 13.87 9.84
N PRO A 167 -6.44 14.64 9.85
CA PRO A 167 -6.82 15.45 11.00
C PRO A 167 -6.88 14.64 12.29
N GLY A 168 -6.20 15.11 13.34
CA GLY A 168 -6.15 14.43 14.65
C GLY A 168 -5.22 13.21 14.71
N ALA A 169 -4.45 12.94 13.65
CA ALA A 169 -3.38 11.95 13.70
C ALA A 169 -2.19 12.46 14.55
N PRO A 170 -1.37 11.55 15.13
CA PRO A 170 -0.17 11.96 15.85
C PRO A 170 0.81 12.70 14.95
N ASP A 171 1.49 13.71 15.51
CA ASP A 171 2.54 14.45 14.81
C ASP A 171 3.78 13.57 14.59
N THR A 172 4.28 13.56 13.35
CA THR A 172 5.48 12.82 12.96
C THR A 172 6.03 13.37 11.64
N ASP A 173 7.31 13.12 11.36
CA ASP A 173 7.88 13.33 10.04
C ASP A 173 7.45 12.23 9.04
N LEU A 174 7.47 12.57 7.75
CA LEU A 174 7.09 11.68 6.65
C LEU A 174 7.89 10.37 6.64
N GLY A 175 9.20 10.42 6.90
CA GLY A 175 10.07 9.24 6.90
C GLY A 175 9.70 8.24 7.99
N SER A 176 9.45 8.72 9.19
CA SER A 176 8.97 7.91 10.32
C SER A 176 7.59 7.32 10.05
N ALA A 177 6.68 8.07 9.41
CA ALA A 177 5.36 7.56 9.04
C ALA A 177 5.43 6.47 7.95
N ILE A 178 6.26 6.65 6.91
CA ILE A 178 6.51 5.61 5.90
C ILE A 178 7.08 4.37 6.58
N ALA A 179 8.11 4.52 7.43
CA ALA A 179 8.72 3.41 8.16
C ALA A 179 7.71 2.68 9.07
N ALA A 180 6.80 3.40 9.74
CA ALA A 180 5.73 2.81 10.53
C ALA A 180 4.74 2.03 9.66
N SER A 181 4.37 2.58 8.50
CA SER A 181 3.49 1.93 7.53
C SER A 181 4.10 0.67 6.91
N TRP A 182 5.43 0.53 6.95
CA TRP A 182 6.24 -0.62 6.48
C TRP A 182 6.74 -1.55 7.59
N ALA A 183 6.35 -1.34 8.85
CA ALA A 183 6.88 -2.07 10.00
C ALA A 183 6.30 -3.51 10.10
N ILE A 184 6.57 -4.34 9.08
CA ILE A 184 6.04 -5.68 8.92
C ILE A 184 6.63 -6.58 10.02
N PRO A 185 5.81 -7.17 10.90
CA PRO A 185 6.28 -8.14 11.89
C PRO A 185 7.08 -9.28 11.24
N GLY A 186 8.17 -9.69 11.88
CA GLY A 186 9.15 -10.64 11.34
C GLY A 186 10.19 -10.01 10.41
N TRP A 187 9.88 -8.92 9.71
CA TRP A 187 10.83 -8.26 8.80
C TRP A 187 11.50 -7.06 9.45
N PHE A 188 10.72 -6.09 9.92
CA PHE A 188 11.20 -4.84 10.48
C PHE A 188 10.84 -4.73 11.97
N PRO A 189 11.61 -3.96 12.76
CA PRO A 189 11.19 -3.61 14.10
C PRO A 189 9.94 -2.71 14.05
N PRO A 190 9.07 -2.78 15.07
CA PRO A 190 7.99 -1.82 15.20
C PRO A 190 8.54 -0.40 15.38
N VAL A 191 7.80 0.60 14.90
CA VAL A 191 8.20 2.01 14.97
C VAL A 191 7.46 2.69 16.12
N ARG A 192 8.16 3.53 16.89
CA ARG A 192 7.57 4.29 17.99
C ARG A 192 7.39 5.74 17.56
N ILE A 193 6.16 6.23 17.61
CA ILE A 193 5.78 7.63 17.30
C ILE A 193 4.87 8.09 18.43
N ASP A 194 5.10 9.28 18.97
CA ASP A 194 4.28 9.87 20.03
C ASP A 194 3.93 8.89 21.19
N GLY A 195 4.97 8.21 21.70
CA GLY A 195 4.84 7.23 22.79
C GLY A 195 4.08 5.93 22.46
N ARG A 196 3.58 5.76 21.24
CA ARG A 196 2.85 4.57 20.77
C ARG A 196 3.70 3.74 19.81
N THR A 197 3.41 2.45 19.77
CA THR A 197 4.13 1.48 18.94
C THR A 197 3.26 1.08 17.75
N TYR A 198 3.82 1.15 16.56
CA TYR A 198 3.14 0.93 15.29
C TYR A 198 3.75 -0.22 14.50
N LEU A 199 2.87 -0.93 13.79
CA LEU A 199 3.16 -1.99 12.83
C LEU A 199 2.65 -1.58 11.45
N ASP A 200 3.08 -2.33 10.42
CA ASP A 200 2.57 -2.17 9.05
C ASP A 200 1.02 -2.21 9.02
N GLY A 201 0.41 -1.26 8.32
CA GLY A 201 -1.06 -1.15 8.24
C GLY A 201 -1.72 -2.38 7.58
N GLY A 202 -1.00 -3.03 6.67
CA GLY A 202 -1.34 -4.29 6.01
C GLY A 202 -1.56 -5.46 6.96
N ALA A 203 -1.08 -5.37 8.20
CA ALA A 203 -1.38 -6.33 9.27
C ALA A 203 -2.88 -6.34 9.64
N VAL A 204 -3.59 -5.24 9.42
CA VAL A 204 -5.02 -5.10 9.75
C VAL A 204 -5.85 -4.93 8.49
N SER A 205 -5.38 -4.10 7.56
CA SER A 205 -6.03 -3.87 6.28
C SER A 205 -5.02 -3.61 5.16
N PRO A 206 -5.18 -4.25 3.99
CA PRO A 206 -4.30 -4.01 2.86
C PRO A 206 -4.46 -2.61 2.24
N THR A 207 -5.62 -1.94 2.36
CA THR A 207 -5.85 -0.64 1.68
C THR A 207 -6.34 0.46 2.61
N SER A 208 -7.21 0.12 3.57
CA SER A 208 -7.89 1.05 4.46
C SER A 208 -8.74 2.10 3.73
N ALA A 209 -9.31 1.69 2.58
CA ALA A 209 -10.10 2.58 1.73
C ALA A 209 -11.36 3.11 2.44
N ASP A 210 -11.94 2.34 3.35
CA ASP A 210 -13.14 2.71 4.12
C ASP A 210 -12.94 3.93 5.04
N LEU A 211 -11.68 4.30 5.36
CA LEU A 211 -11.40 5.53 6.10
C LEU A 211 -11.88 6.79 5.36
N LEU A 212 -12.12 6.69 4.05
CA LEU A 212 -12.59 7.78 3.21
C LEU A 212 -14.12 7.92 3.17
N ALA A 213 -14.88 6.92 3.66
CA ALA A 213 -16.34 6.93 3.60
C ALA A 213 -17.00 8.19 4.20
N PRO A 214 -16.49 8.79 5.30
CA PRO A 214 -17.08 10.00 5.87
C PRO A 214 -16.83 11.30 5.07
N LEU A 215 -16.00 11.29 4.02
CA LEU A 215 -15.57 12.51 3.32
C LEU A 215 -16.52 12.98 2.20
N GLY A 216 -17.53 12.19 1.87
CA GLY A 216 -18.51 12.50 0.82
C GLY A 216 -17.86 12.67 -0.56
N LEU A 217 -16.95 11.76 -0.92
CA LEU A 217 -16.25 11.75 -2.21
C LEU A 217 -17.17 11.23 -3.31
N ASP A 218 -16.97 11.70 -4.54
CA ASP A 218 -17.73 11.21 -5.70
C ASP A 218 -17.16 9.87 -6.20
N GLU A 219 -15.83 9.74 -6.20
CA GLU A 219 -15.15 8.54 -6.70
C GLU A 219 -13.89 8.19 -5.89
N VAL A 220 -13.67 6.90 -5.67
CA VAL A 220 -12.44 6.35 -5.08
C VAL A 220 -11.81 5.35 -6.03
N VAL A 221 -10.57 5.63 -6.45
CA VAL A 221 -9.75 4.68 -7.21
C VAL A 221 -8.90 3.88 -6.23
N ILE A 222 -9.13 2.56 -6.17
CA ILE A 222 -8.40 1.64 -5.28
C ILE A 222 -7.45 0.79 -6.11
N VAL A 223 -6.15 0.94 -5.91
CA VAL A 223 -5.10 0.09 -6.48
C VAL A 223 -4.63 -0.89 -5.41
N ALA A 224 -4.99 -2.17 -5.54
CA ALA A 224 -4.81 -3.17 -4.48
C ALA A 224 -3.92 -4.36 -4.93
N PRO A 225 -2.57 -4.26 -4.82
CA PRO A 225 -1.64 -5.27 -5.32
C PRO A 225 -1.74 -6.61 -4.60
N MET A 226 -2.21 -6.61 -3.36
CA MET A 226 -2.37 -7.81 -2.53
C MET A 226 -3.79 -8.37 -2.49
N SER A 227 -4.67 -7.87 -3.35
CA SER A 227 -6.02 -8.38 -3.53
C SER A 227 -6.16 -9.11 -4.88
N SER A 228 -7.13 -10.02 -5.04
CA SER A 228 -7.44 -10.66 -6.34
C SER A 228 -8.79 -11.38 -6.32
N SER A 229 -9.78 -10.81 -7.01
CA SER A 229 -11.12 -11.39 -7.18
C SER A 229 -11.21 -12.56 -8.16
N GLY A 230 -10.23 -12.71 -9.08
CA GLY A 230 -10.21 -13.77 -10.10
C GLY A 230 -9.46 -15.05 -9.70
N GLY A 231 -8.60 -14.97 -8.68
CA GLY A 231 -7.74 -16.09 -8.28
C GLY A 231 -6.69 -16.46 -9.35
N ALA A 232 -5.67 -17.21 -8.95
CA ALA A 232 -4.78 -17.91 -9.89
C ALA A 232 -4.39 -19.27 -9.29
N PRO A 233 -4.10 -20.30 -10.11
CA PRO A 233 -3.64 -21.59 -9.62
C PRO A 233 -2.44 -21.44 -8.69
N ALA A 234 -2.44 -22.17 -7.56
CA ALA A 234 -1.40 -22.08 -6.54
C ALA A 234 -0.79 -23.45 -6.23
N THR A 235 0.52 -23.57 -6.42
CA THR A 235 1.34 -24.76 -6.10
C THR A 235 2.43 -24.42 -5.06
N GLY A 236 2.77 -25.37 -4.19
CA GLY A 236 3.82 -25.19 -3.17
C GLY A 236 3.56 -24.00 -2.23
N LEU A 237 4.59 -23.16 -2.02
CA LEU A 237 4.55 -21.99 -1.14
C LEU A 237 3.52 -20.92 -1.56
N SER A 238 3.10 -20.90 -2.83
CA SER A 238 2.04 -19.98 -3.29
C SER A 238 0.67 -20.30 -2.67
N ARG A 239 0.49 -21.48 -2.05
CA ARG A 239 -0.74 -21.78 -1.29
C ARG A 239 -0.86 -20.92 -0.03
N LEU A 240 0.25 -20.66 0.66
CA LEU A 240 0.28 -19.78 1.84
C LEU A 240 0.02 -18.33 1.44
N GLU A 241 0.68 -17.88 0.37
CA GLU A 241 0.41 -16.59 -0.26
C GLU A 241 -1.08 -16.45 -0.61
N ARG A 242 -1.71 -17.50 -1.15
CA ARG A 242 -3.13 -17.48 -1.49
C ARG A 242 -4.05 -17.37 -0.28
N VAL A 243 -3.68 -17.95 0.87
CA VAL A 243 -4.42 -17.77 2.13
C VAL A 243 -4.37 -16.31 2.54
N LEU A 244 -3.18 -15.69 2.56
CA LEU A 244 -2.99 -14.28 2.87
C LEU A 244 -3.81 -13.40 1.92
N ARG A 245 -3.68 -13.61 0.60
CA ARG A 245 -4.39 -12.84 -0.44
C ARG A 245 -5.90 -12.96 -0.32
N ARG A 246 -6.44 -14.15 0.00
CA ARG A 246 -7.89 -14.32 0.22
C ARG A 246 -8.40 -13.52 1.41
N TRP A 247 -7.66 -13.50 2.51
CA TRP A 247 -8.00 -12.68 3.66
C TRP A 247 -7.96 -11.19 3.30
N MET A 248 -6.89 -10.73 2.65
CA MET A 248 -6.76 -9.34 2.18
C MET A 248 -7.87 -8.95 1.22
N THR A 249 -8.22 -9.81 0.25
CA THR A 249 -9.31 -9.58 -0.71
C THR A 249 -10.65 -9.37 0.00
N ARG A 250 -11.00 -10.22 0.97
CA ARG A 250 -12.22 -10.06 1.76
C ARG A 250 -12.25 -8.75 2.56
N THR A 251 -11.10 -8.30 3.05
CA THR A 251 -11.02 -7.01 3.72
C THR A 251 -11.31 -5.89 2.73
N VAL A 252 -10.68 -5.88 1.54
CA VAL A 252 -10.97 -4.87 0.51
C VAL A 252 -12.44 -4.93 0.06
N ASP A 253 -13.05 -6.11 -0.04
CA ASP A 253 -14.48 -6.26 -0.35
C ASP A 253 -15.37 -5.63 0.72
N ALA A 254 -14.97 -5.68 1.99
CA ALA A 254 -15.68 -5.00 3.06
C ALA A 254 -15.49 -3.47 2.99
N GLU A 255 -14.28 -3.01 2.68
CA GLU A 255 -13.95 -1.59 2.56
C GLU A 255 -14.68 -0.94 1.39
N GLU A 256 -14.70 -1.59 0.23
CA GLU A 256 -15.43 -1.16 -0.95
C GLU A 256 -16.94 -1.07 -0.69
N ARG A 257 -17.52 -2.04 0.04
CA ARG A 257 -18.95 -1.97 0.41
C ARG A 257 -19.28 -0.76 1.26
N LEU A 258 -18.40 -0.37 2.19
CA LEU A 258 -18.61 0.81 3.02
C LEU A 258 -18.53 2.11 2.20
N LEU A 259 -17.62 2.18 1.23
CA LEU A 259 -17.53 3.32 0.30
C LEU A 259 -18.76 3.43 -0.60
N ARG A 260 -19.20 2.32 -1.19
CA ARG A 260 -20.42 2.29 -2.01
C ARG A 260 -21.66 2.65 -1.20
N ALA A 261 -21.77 2.16 0.04
CA ALA A 261 -22.85 2.52 0.95
C ALA A 261 -22.85 4.01 1.34
N ALA A 262 -21.69 4.66 1.31
CA ALA A 262 -21.55 6.11 1.47
C ALA A 262 -21.85 6.91 0.19
N GLY A 263 -22.21 6.24 -0.91
CA GLY A 263 -22.55 6.86 -2.19
C GLY A 263 -21.35 7.09 -3.12
N CYS A 264 -20.15 6.60 -2.79
CA CYS A 264 -18.98 6.75 -3.64
C CYS A 264 -18.99 5.74 -4.79
N ARG A 265 -18.67 6.18 -6.01
CA ARG A 265 -18.26 5.28 -7.08
C ARG A 265 -16.89 4.68 -6.74
N VAL A 266 -16.73 3.37 -6.89
CA VAL A 266 -15.45 2.70 -6.60
C VAL A 266 -14.89 2.04 -7.86
N VAL A 267 -13.69 2.46 -8.25
CA VAL A 267 -12.89 1.85 -9.33
C VAL A 267 -11.78 1.04 -8.68
N ARG A 268 -11.92 -0.29 -8.63
CA ARG A 268 -10.95 -1.18 -7.98
C ARG A 268 -10.11 -1.94 -9.00
N ILE A 269 -8.81 -1.75 -8.92
CA ILE A 269 -7.80 -2.39 -9.76
C ILE A 269 -7.03 -3.42 -8.94
N GLU A 270 -6.89 -4.63 -9.50
CA GLU A 270 -6.24 -5.77 -8.87
C GLU A 270 -5.39 -6.54 -9.90
N PRO A 271 -4.31 -7.22 -9.47
CA PRO A 271 -3.55 -8.09 -10.35
C PRO A 271 -4.38 -9.25 -10.92
N GLY A 272 -4.16 -9.54 -12.19
CA GLY A 272 -4.69 -10.71 -12.87
C GLY A 272 -3.81 -11.95 -12.73
N VAL A 273 -4.21 -13.02 -13.42
CA VAL A 273 -3.51 -14.31 -13.39
C VAL A 273 -2.07 -14.19 -13.88
N GLU A 274 -1.84 -13.44 -14.95
CA GLU A 274 -0.51 -13.27 -15.56
C GLU A 274 0.44 -12.50 -14.65
N GLU A 275 -0.03 -11.39 -14.07
CA GLU A 275 0.73 -10.60 -13.11
C GLU A 275 1.07 -11.42 -11.87
N LEU A 276 0.11 -12.17 -11.33
CA LEU A 276 0.33 -13.04 -10.17
C LEU A 276 1.34 -14.17 -10.47
N ALA A 277 1.34 -14.71 -11.69
CA ALA A 277 2.29 -15.75 -12.08
C ALA A 277 3.74 -15.24 -12.08
N VAL A 278 3.98 -14.01 -12.55
CA VAL A 278 5.33 -13.44 -12.55
C VAL A 278 5.75 -12.91 -11.19
N MET A 279 4.84 -12.32 -10.42
CA MET A 279 5.10 -11.88 -9.05
C MET A 279 5.49 -13.07 -8.15
N GLY A 280 4.83 -14.21 -8.33
CA GLY A 280 5.06 -15.42 -7.55
C GLY A 280 4.65 -15.27 -6.09
N ALA A 281 5.11 -16.21 -5.25
CA ALA A 281 4.69 -16.29 -3.85
C ALA A 281 5.36 -15.25 -2.93
N ASN A 282 6.50 -14.69 -3.35
CA ASN A 282 7.29 -13.76 -2.55
C ASN A 282 7.23 -12.36 -3.17
N PHE A 283 6.29 -11.55 -2.69
CA PHE A 283 6.10 -10.17 -3.14
C PHE A 283 7.27 -9.22 -2.78
N MET A 284 8.28 -9.71 -2.04
CA MET A 284 9.49 -8.97 -1.68
C MET A 284 10.68 -9.27 -2.61
N ASP A 285 10.59 -10.26 -3.51
CA ASP A 285 11.73 -10.70 -4.34
C ASP A 285 12.11 -9.67 -5.41
N PRO A 286 13.21 -8.90 -5.24
CA PRO A 286 13.55 -7.82 -6.17
C PRO A 286 13.93 -8.33 -7.57
N ARG A 287 14.33 -9.60 -7.70
CA ARG A 287 14.73 -10.21 -8.97
C ARG A 287 13.56 -10.32 -9.95
N ARG A 288 12.33 -10.37 -9.43
CA ARG A 288 11.08 -10.46 -10.22
C ARG A 288 10.53 -9.09 -10.61
N ARG A 289 11.15 -7.99 -10.16
CA ARG A 289 10.63 -6.63 -10.35
C ARG A 289 10.50 -6.26 -11.83
N GLY A 290 11.53 -6.49 -12.63
CA GLY A 290 11.53 -6.18 -14.07
C GLY A 290 10.42 -6.94 -14.79
N ALA A 291 10.39 -8.27 -14.65
CA ALA A 291 9.34 -9.11 -15.23
C ALA A 291 7.92 -8.73 -14.77
N THR A 292 7.76 -8.36 -13.48
CA THR A 292 6.48 -7.86 -12.94
C THR A 292 6.07 -6.58 -13.64
N LEU A 293 6.97 -5.60 -13.76
CA LEU A 293 6.69 -4.34 -14.45
C LEU A 293 6.31 -4.57 -15.91
N ASP A 294 7.09 -5.37 -16.64
CA ASP A 294 6.89 -5.60 -18.08
C ASP A 294 5.55 -6.26 -18.38
N VAL A 295 5.15 -7.27 -17.59
CA VAL A 295 3.82 -7.89 -17.72
C VAL A 295 2.74 -6.89 -17.35
N SER A 296 2.90 -6.17 -16.24
CA SER A 296 1.90 -5.24 -15.74
C SER A 296 1.64 -4.11 -16.72
N LEU A 297 2.66 -3.55 -17.37
CA LEU A 297 2.48 -2.50 -18.39
C LEU A 297 1.66 -2.99 -19.59
N ARG A 298 1.76 -4.27 -19.94
CA ARG A 298 0.95 -4.84 -21.03
C ARG A 298 -0.48 -5.16 -20.61
N THR A 299 -0.68 -5.64 -19.37
CA THR A 299 -1.97 -6.16 -18.92
C THR A 299 -2.82 -5.13 -18.18
N ALA A 300 -2.21 -4.13 -17.54
CA ALA A 300 -2.88 -3.11 -16.75
C ALA A 300 -3.94 -2.33 -17.53
N PRO A 301 -3.72 -1.89 -18.80
CA PRO A 301 -4.74 -1.17 -19.54
C PRO A 301 -6.09 -1.90 -19.59
N GLY A 302 -6.10 -3.20 -19.94
CA GLY A 302 -7.34 -3.97 -19.96
C GLY A 302 -7.91 -4.26 -18.56
N ARG A 303 -7.08 -4.24 -17.50
CA ARG A 303 -7.56 -4.39 -16.11
C ARG A 303 -8.28 -3.13 -15.64
N VAL A 304 -7.71 -1.96 -15.95
CA VAL A 304 -8.26 -0.64 -15.62
C VAL A 304 -9.58 -0.44 -16.36
N GLU A 305 -9.62 -0.71 -17.66
CA GLU A 305 -10.83 -0.58 -18.49
C GLU A 305 -11.99 -1.38 -17.87
N ARG A 306 -11.77 -2.67 -17.61
CA ARG A 306 -12.78 -3.53 -16.95
C ARG A 306 -13.16 -3.06 -15.54
N ALA A 307 -12.27 -2.39 -14.82
CA ALA A 307 -12.58 -1.85 -13.50
C ALA A 307 -13.45 -0.60 -13.60
N ILE A 308 -13.16 0.27 -14.58
CA ILE A 308 -13.96 1.46 -14.89
C ILE A 308 -15.36 1.04 -15.33
N ASP A 309 -15.50 0.08 -16.26
CA ASP A 309 -16.80 -0.39 -16.73
C ASP A 309 -17.66 -0.93 -15.59
N ARG A 310 -17.09 -1.81 -14.76
CA ARG A 310 -17.78 -2.40 -13.60
C ARG A 310 -18.21 -1.36 -12.57
N SER A 311 -17.48 -0.24 -12.44
CA SER A 311 -17.84 0.83 -11.52
C SER A 311 -19.06 1.65 -11.96
N ILE A 312 -19.47 1.56 -13.22
CA ILE A 312 -20.65 2.26 -13.77
C ILE A 312 -21.91 1.40 -13.61
N THR A 313 -21.77 0.08 -13.62
CA THR A 313 -22.91 -0.86 -13.61
C THR A 313 -23.42 -1.21 -12.21
N VAL A 314 -22.68 -0.88 -11.14
CA VAL A 314 -22.93 -1.32 -9.76
C VAL A 314 -23.26 -0.16 -8.84
#